data_AF-A0A9X1LAX4-F1
#
_entry.id   AF-A0A9X1LAX4-F1
#
_cell.length_a   1.000
_cell.length_b   1.000
_cell.length_c   1.000
_cell.angle_alpha   90.00
_cell.angle_beta   90.00
_cell.angle_gamma   90.00
#
_symmetry.space_group_name_H-M   'P 1'
#
loop_
_entity.id
_entity.type
_entity.pdbx_description
1 polymer ?
#
loop_
_entity_poly.entity_id
_entity_poly.type
_entity_poly.pdbx_seq_one_letter_code
_entity_poly.pdbx_strand_id
1 'polypeptide(L)'
;MTTEQDTTGRSAPSRHAPAFDDAALAAAHQQARALWVGESAKERDRLLALPVADRLAALDDEGVRGMLTSEHRAELRASIAAPAAASQASPEDANREHRRAMEEWRARDAQQRADAARLDRERAVVLWGLVPGATVLPSMVAAGIYGWGPMDVVVSLLEVPWLPLVPLGVAVAALAGAGLCGFLASKAAHPAKLWEPVAGAFLAGLMLLGASRSLPLYRAAAGAVASDGRPLAGSVVRLHPIPGGVRMEVLAGNGAFRRGDALVLRDADPLRAIRG
;
A
#
# COMPACT_ATOMS: atom_id res chain seq x y z
N MET A 1 -25.06 -59.65 110.04
CA MET A 1 -24.63 -58.24 109.88
C MET A 1 -23.61 -58.19 108.76
N THR A 2 -24.06 -57.80 107.57
CA THR A 2 -23.26 -57.29 106.46
C THR A 2 -24.23 -56.52 105.58
N THR A 3 -23.98 -55.23 105.45
CA THR A 3 -24.71 -54.24 104.66
C THR A 3 -24.22 -54.28 103.21
N GLU A 4 -25.14 -54.23 102.25
CA GLU A 4 -24.85 -53.98 100.84
C GLU A 4 -25.74 -52.81 100.36
N GLN A 5 -25.07 -51.73 99.95
CA GLN A 5 -25.66 -50.52 99.40
C GLN A 5 -25.96 -50.75 97.92
N ASP A 6 -27.18 -50.46 97.49
CA ASP A 6 -27.49 -50.30 96.06
C ASP A 6 -27.94 -48.86 95.81
N THR A 7 -27.21 -48.18 94.92
CA THR A 7 -27.40 -46.77 94.55
C THR A 7 -27.71 -46.71 93.06
N THR A 8 -29.00 -46.66 92.72
CA THR A 8 -29.44 -46.43 91.34
C THR A 8 -29.78 -44.94 91.16
N GLY A 9 -28.76 -44.18 90.76
CA GLY A 9 -28.89 -42.80 90.29
C GLY A 9 -29.55 -42.75 88.91
N ARG A 10 -30.75 -42.16 88.86
CA ARG A 10 -31.50 -41.91 87.62
C ARG A 10 -31.17 -40.50 87.12
N SER A 11 -30.21 -40.39 86.21
CA SER A 11 -29.84 -39.13 85.56
C SER A 11 -30.91 -38.70 84.55
N ALA A 12 -31.45 -37.49 84.72
CA ALA A 12 -32.35 -36.86 83.76
C ALA A 12 -31.57 -36.34 82.53
N PRO A 13 -32.10 -36.45 81.31
CA PRO A 13 -31.46 -35.91 80.12
C PRO A 13 -31.55 -34.38 80.11
N SER A 14 -30.40 -33.72 80.24
CA SER A 14 -30.25 -32.28 80.03
C SER A 14 -30.56 -31.93 78.57
N ARG A 15 -31.66 -31.19 78.34
CA ARG A 15 -31.94 -30.56 77.04
C ARG A 15 -30.89 -29.47 76.79
N HIS A 16 -29.83 -29.80 76.04
CA HIS A 16 -28.99 -28.79 75.43
C HIS A 16 -29.82 -28.01 74.39
N ALA A 17 -30.04 -26.72 74.63
CA ALA A 17 -30.48 -25.81 73.59
C ALA A 17 -29.43 -25.82 72.47
N PRO A 18 -29.81 -25.91 71.18
CA PRO A 18 -28.84 -25.85 70.09
C PRO A 18 -28.09 -24.52 70.22
N ALA A 19 -26.76 -24.59 70.33
CA ALA A 19 -25.91 -23.41 70.25
C ALA A 19 -26.22 -22.70 68.93
N PHE A 20 -26.57 -21.42 68.99
CA PHE A 20 -26.67 -20.58 67.81
C PHE A 20 -25.32 -20.64 67.09
N ASP A 21 -25.32 -21.18 65.88
CA ASP A 21 -24.10 -21.33 65.09
C ASP A 21 -23.72 -19.96 64.52
N ASP A 22 -22.76 -19.30 65.16
CA ASP A 22 -22.23 -18.01 64.73
C ASP A 22 -21.72 -18.05 63.27
N ALA A 23 -21.26 -19.23 62.80
CA ALA A 23 -20.86 -19.42 61.41
C ALA A 23 -22.05 -19.38 60.45
N ALA A 24 -23.19 -19.97 60.85
CA ALA A 24 -24.43 -19.90 60.07
C ALA A 24 -24.98 -18.46 59.99
N LEU A 25 -24.87 -17.68 61.08
CA LEU A 25 -25.28 -16.27 61.09
C LEU A 25 -24.36 -15.42 60.19
N ALA A 26 -23.04 -15.64 60.25
CA ALA A 26 -22.09 -14.96 59.38
C ALA A 26 -22.32 -15.28 57.89
N ALA A 27 -22.59 -16.55 57.57
CA ALA A 27 -22.91 -16.98 56.22
C ALA A 27 -24.23 -16.35 55.72
N ALA A 28 -25.26 -16.31 56.56
CA ALA A 28 -26.53 -15.65 56.24
C ALA A 28 -26.36 -14.14 56.00
N HIS A 29 -25.54 -13.46 56.82
CA HIS A 29 -25.21 -12.05 56.61
C HIS A 29 -24.45 -11.82 55.30
N GLN A 30 -23.50 -12.70 54.95
CA GLN A 30 -22.76 -12.60 53.70
C GLN A 30 -23.68 -12.80 52.49
N GLN A 31 -24.59 -13.78 52.55
CA GLN A 31 -25.57 -14.03 51.50
C GLN A 31 -26.56 -12.85 51.36
N ALA A 32 -27.05 -12.30 52.47
CA ALA A 32 -27.92 -11.13 52.46
C ALA A 32 -27.24 -9.90 51.85
N ARG A 33 -25.95 -9.67 52.17
CA ARG A 33 -25.16 -8.58 51.55
C ARG A 33 -24.99 -8.78 50.04
N ALA A 34 -24.69 -10.00 49.59
CA ALA A 34 -24.53 -10.27 48.16
C ALA A 34 -25.83 -10.02 47.38
N LEU A 35 -26.98 -10.45 47.93
CA LEU A 35 -28.30 -10.19 47.34
C LEU A 35 -28.59 -8.68 47.31
N TRP A 36 -28.33 -7.97 48.40
CA TRP A 36 -28.54 -6.53 48.47
C TRP A 36 -27.66 -5.75 47.48
N VAL A 37 -26.38 -6.12 47.33
CA VAL A 37 -25.49 -5.51 46.32
C VAL A 37 -26.07 -5.71 44.91
N GLY A 38 -26.55 -6.91 44.59
CA GLY A 38 -27.18 -7.20 43.30
C GLY A 38 -28.43 -6.36 43.03
N GLU A 39 -29.34 -6.25 44.00
CA GLU A 39 -30.55 -5.42 43.87
C GLU A 39 -30.21 -3.92 43.79
N SER A 40 -29.23 -3.45 44.58
CA SER A 40 -28.78 -2.06 44.55
C SER A 40 -28.18 -1.65 43.20
N ALA A 41 -27.54 -2.58 42.48
CA ALA A 41 -26.99 -2.33 41.15
C ALA A 41 -28.10 -2.22 40.10
N LYS A 42 -29.13 -3.08 40.18
CA LYS A 42 -30.30 -2.99 39.29
C LYS A 42 -31.03 -1.66 39.46
N GLU A 43 -31.21 -1.21 40.71
CA GLU A 43 -31.87 0.07 40.97
C GLU A 43 -31.00 1.25 40.51
N ARG A 44 -29.68 1.19 40.67
CA ARG A 44 -28.76 2.18 40.08
C ARG A 44 -28.94 2.27 38.56
N ASP A 45 -28.91 1.14 37.86
CA ASP A 45 -28.99 1.12 36.39
C ASP A 45 -30.35 1.64 35.90
N ARG A 46 -31.43 1.30 36.63
CA ARG A 46 -32.77 1.85 36.40
C ARG A 46 -32.78 3.37 36.56
N LEU A 47 -32.17 3.90 37.62
CA LEU A 47 -32.10 5.34 37.86
C LEU A 47 -31.24 6.05 36.80
N LEU A 48 -30.11 5.46 36.39
CA LEU A 48 -29.26 6.04 35.34
C LEU A 48 -29.96 6.18 33.98
N ALA A 49 -30.96 5.32 33.70
CA ALA A 49 -31.77 5.42 32.49
C ALA A 49 -32.81 6.55 32.52
N LEU A 50 -33.12 7.12 33.69
CA LEU A 50 -34.11 8.19 33.82
C LEU A 50 -33.54 9.57 33.40
N PRO A 51 -34.40 10.51 32.97
CA PRO A 51 -34.03 11.91 32.81
C PRO A 51 -33.43 12.50 34.09
N VAL A 52 -32.57 13.50 33.95
CA VAL A 52 -31.80 14.09 35.08
C VAL A 52 -32.72 14.64 36.18
N ALA A 53 -33.86 15.24 35.82
CA ALA A 53 -34.83 15.78 36.78
C ALA A 53 -35.48 14.66 37.63
N ASP A 54 -35.87 13.56 36.98
CA ASP A 54 -36.50 12.42 37.65
C ASP A 54 -35.50 11.64 38.52
N ARG A 55 -34.21 11.61 38.12
CA ARG A 55 -33.12 11.07 38.94
C ARG A 55 -32.95 11.81 40.26
N LEU A 56 -32.99 13.14 40.23
CA LEU A 56 -32.89 13.97 41.44
C LEU A 56 -34.06 13.73 42.37
N ALA A 57 -35.29 13.72 41.84
CA ALA A 57 -36.49 13.44 42.61
C ALA A 57 -36.46 12.03 43.24
N ALA A 58 -35.99 11.03 42.50
CA ALA A 58 -35.86 9.66 43.01
C ALA A 58 -34.74 9.52 44.07
N LEU A 59 -33.68 10.33 44.00
CA LEU A 59 -32.63 10.36 45.04
C LEU A 59 -33.10 11.01 46.34
N ASP A 60 -34.14 11.86 46.31
CA ASP A 60 -34.73 12.46 47.49
C ASP A 60 -35.71 11.51 48.20
N ASP A 61 -36.17 10.44 47.55
CA ASP A 61 -36.99 9.40 48.15
C ASP A 61 -36.17 8.54 49.14
N GLU A 62 -36.64 8.44 50.38
CA GLU A 62 -35.97 7.71 51.47
C GLU A 62 -35.92 6.19 51.19
N GLY A 63 -36.93 5.64 50.52
CA GLY A 63 -36.99 4.23 50.14
C GLY A 63 -35.92 3.87 49.11
N VAL A 64 -35.71 4.74 48.12
CA VAL A 64 -34.65 4.59 47.12
C VAL A 64 -33.27 4.78 47.76
N ARG A 65 -33.11 5.75 48.67
CA ARG A 65 -31.85 5.95 49.41
C ARG A 65 -31.46 4.75 50.26
N GLY A 66 -32.42 4.05 50.85
CA GLY A 66 -32.18 2.82 51.62
C GLY A 66 -31.75 1.63 50.75
N MET A 67 -32.12 1.61 49.47
CA MET A 67 -31.77 0.52 48.54
C MET A 67 -30.40 0.70 47.87
N LEU A 68 -29.82 1.90 47.88
CA LEU A 68 -28.55 2.21 47.21
C LEU A 68 -27.34 2.18 48.16
N THR A 69 -26.22 1.66 47.66
CA THR A 69 -24.92 1.79 48.35
C THR A 69 -24.45 3.25 48.37
N SER A 70 -23.49 3.58 49.24
CA SER A 70 -22.83 4.90 49.22
C SER A 70 -22.11 5.18 47.91
N GLU A 71 -21.51 4.15 47.29
CA GLU A 71 -20.81 4.25 46.01
C GLU A 71 -21.79 4.55 44.86
N HIS A 72 -22.91 3.82 44.78
CA HIS A 72 -23.93 4.07 43.75
C HIS A 72 -24.54 5.47 43.89
N ARG A 73 -24.71 5.98 45.11
CA ARG A 73 -25.15 7.37 45.35
C ARG A 73 -24.13 8.40 44.87
N ALA A 74 -22.84 8.14 45.04
CA ALA A 74 -21.78 9.02 44.55
C ALA A 74 -21.74 9.03 43.01
N GLU A 75 -21.87 7.86 42.38
CA GLU A 75 -21.92 7.71 40.92
C GLU A 75 -23.13 8.45 40.32
N LEU A 76 -24.32 8.28 40.90
CA LEU A 76 -25.52 8.99 40.46
C LEU A 76 -25.38 10.51 40.60
N ARG A 77 -24.84 11.01 41.73
CA ARG A 77 -24.57 12.45 41.91
C ARG A 77 -23.55 12.98 40.90
N ALA A 78 -22.49 12.24 40.60
CA ALA A 78 -21.53 12.62 39.57
C ALA A 78 -22.17 12.69 38.18
N SER A 79 -23.07 11.74 37.86
CA SER A 79 -23.83 11.73 36.60
C SER A 79 -24.79 12.91 36.43
N ILE A 80 -25.25 13.51 37.55
CA ILE A 80 -26.10 14.69 37.57
C ILE A 80 -25.25 15.97 37.50
N ALA A 81 -24.13 16.02 38.22
CA ALA A 81 -23.25 17.18 38.28
C ALA A 81 -22.49 17.42 36.96
N ALA A 82 -22.09 16.37 36.24
CA ALA A 82 -21.35 16.50 34.98
C ALA A 82 -22.11 17.28 33.89
N PRO A 83 -23.38 16.98 33.55
CA PRO A 83 -24.13 17.77 32.57
C PRO A 83 -24.47 19.18 33.09
N ALA A 84 -24.65 19.36 34.41
CA ALA A 84 -24.84 20.69 34.99
C ALA A 84 -23.58 21.57 34.84
N ALA A 85 -22.40 21.01 35.10
CA ALA A 85 -21.13 21.69 34.86
C ALA A 85 -20.90 21.98 33.36
N ALA A 86 -21.28 21.06 32.48
CA ALA A 86 -21.23 21.28 31.03
C ALA A 86 -22.20 22.39 30.56
N SER A 87 -23.36 22.53 31.21
CA SER A 87 -24.31 23.63 30.93
C SER A 87 -23.88 25.00 31.47
N GLN A 88 -22.92 25.03 32.41
CA GLN A 88 -22.32 26.26 32.93
C GLN A 88 -21.11 26.72 32.11
N ALA A 89 -20.57 25.89 31.22
CA ALA A 89 -19.57 26.33 30.26
C ALA A 89 -20.21 27.38 29.34
N SER A 90 -19.62 28.59 29.31
CA SER A 90 -20.14 29.67 28.48
C SER A 90 -20.24 29.20 27.03
N PRO A 91 -21.39 29.42 26.34
CA PRO A 91 -21.55 29.09 24.93
C PRO A 91 -20.43 29.70 24.07
N GLU A 92 -19.87 30.84 24.50
CA GLU A 92 -18.74 31.48 23.82
C GLU A 92 -17.45 30.67 23.91
N ASP A 93 -17.17 30.03 25.05
CA ASP A 93 -15.94 29.27 25.24
C ASP A 93 -15.97 27.97 24.44
N ALA A 94 -17.12 27.27 24.43
CA ALA A 94 -17.34 26.10 23.57
C ALA A 94 -17.21 26.47 22.07
N ASN A 95 -17.72 27.64 21.68
CA ASN A 95 -17.64 28.12 20.30
C ASN A 95 -16.19 28.53 19.92
N ARG A 96 -15.42 29.09 20.87
CA ARG A 96 -13.98 29.38 20.68
C ARG A 96 -13.18 28.10 20.51
N GLU A 97 -13.42 27.08 21.34
CA GLU A 97 -12.74 25.79 21.24
C GLU A 97 -13.07 25.08 19.92
N HIS A 98 -14.34 25.09 19.52
CA HIS A 98 -14.76 24.54 18.23
C HIS A 98 -14.10 25.25 17.04
N ARG A 99 -13.97 26.59 17.08
CA ARG A 99 -13.26 27.35 16.04
C ARG A 99 -11.78 26.98 15.96
N ARG A 100 -11.09 26.86 17.10
CA ARG A 100 -9.69 26.41 17.15
C ARG A 100 -9.52 25.01 16.55
N ALA A 101 -10.39 24.07 16.94
CA ALA A 101 -10.37 22.72 16.40
C ALA A 101 -10.59 22.70 14.87
N MET A 102 -11.50 23.54 14.37
CA MET A 102 -11.76 23.69 12.92
C MET A 102 -10.61 24.35 12.16
N GLU A 103 -9.88 25.28 12.79
CA GLU A 103 -8.68 25.89 12.21
C GLU A 103 -7.52 24.89 12.14
N GLU A 104 -7.29 24.13 13.21
CA GLU A 104 -6.28 23.07 13.22
C GLU A 104 -6.59 21.97 12.20
N TRP A 105 -7.86 21.56 12.09
CA TRP A 105 -8.28 20.58 11.10
C TRP A 105 -8.04 21.10 9.68
N ARG A 106 -8.40 22.36 9.39
CA ARG A 106 -8.14 22.99 8.09
C ARG A 106 -6.65 23.10 7.79
N ALA A 107 -5.81 23.41 8.78
CA ALA A 107 -4.37 23.48 8.61
C ALA A 107 -3.77 22.10 8.26
N ARG A 108 -4.18 21.04 8.97
CA ARG A 108 -3.76 19.66 8.70
C ARG A 108 -4.22 19.19 7.31
N ASP A 109 -5.47 19.48 6.96
CA ASP A 109 -6.06 19.13 5.67
C ASP A 109 -5.37 19.88 4.50
N ALA A 110 -5.05 21.16 4.68
CA ALA A 110 -4.29 21.93 3.71
C ALA A 110 -2.87 21.37 3.52
N GLN A 111 -2.21 20.96 4.61
CA GLN A 111 -0.88 20.36 4.55
C GLN A 111 -0.91 18.99 3.86
N GLN A 112 -1.90 18.15 4.16
CA GLN A 112 -2.09 16.85 3.49
C GLN A 112 -2.34 17.01 1.98
N ARG A 113 -3.13 18.02 1.57
CA ARG A 113 -3.34 18.33 0.15
C ARG A 113 -2.07 18.83 -0.54
N ALA A 114 -1.28 19.66 0.14
CA ALA A 114 -0.02 20.15 -0.40
C ALA A 114 0.99 19.02 -0.63
N ASP A 115 1.07 18.06 0.31
CA ASP A 115 1.94 16.90 0.19
C ASP A 115 1.47 15.94 -0.92
N ALA A 116 0.16 15.71 -1.04
CA ALA A 116 -0.42 14.94 -2.15
C ALA A 116 -0.12 15.59 -3.52
N ALA A 117 -0.26 16.90 -3.64
CA ALA A 117 0.03 17.64 -4.87
C ALA A 117 1.53 17.65 -5.25
N ARG A 118 2.44 17.51 -4.28
CA ARG A 118 3.87 17.32 -4.54
C ARG A 118 4.14 15.92 -5.08
N LEU A 119 3.59 14.89 -4.44
CA LEU A 119 3.69 13.50 -4.88
C LEU A 119 3.14 13.30 -6.30
N ASP A 120 2.01 13.92 -6.64
CA ASP A 120 1.43 13.79 -7.98
C ASP A 120 2.29 14.46 -9.07
N ARG A 121 2.93 15.60 -8.75
CA ARG A 121 3.92 16.21 -9.64
C ARG A 121 5.15 15.32 -9.85
N GLU A 122 5.68 14.74 -8.78
CA GLU A 122 6.81 13.81 -8.87
C GLU A 122 6.46 12.56 -9.67
N ARG A 123 5.29 11.96 -9.44
CA ARG A 123 4.77 10.84 -10.22
C ARG A 123 4.65 11.19 -11.70
N ALA A 124 4.14 12.38 -12.02
CA ALA A 124 4.03 12.82 -13.42
C ALA A 124 5.41 12.96 -14.08
N VAL A 125 6.39 13.54 -13.40
CA VAL A 125 7.77 13.65 -13.91
C VAL A 125 8.40 12.28 -14.09
N VAL A 126 8.18 11.35 -13.16
CA VAL A 126 8.72 10.00 -13.28
C VAL A 126 8.07 9.23 -14.42
N LEU A 127 6.73 9.28 -14.51
CA LEU A 127 5.95 8.56 -15.51
C LEU A 127 6.20 9.07 -16.93
N TRP A 128 6.24 10.39 -17.13
CA TRP A 128 6.35 11.00 -18.45
C TRP A 128 7.78 11.37 -18.84
N GLY A 129 8.70 11.48 -17.88
CA GLY A 129 10.09 11.86 -18.12
C GLY A 129 11.07 10.72 -17.89
N LEU A 130 11.23 10.28 -16.64
CA LEU A 130 12.29 9.35 -16.25
C LEU A 130 12.10 7.94 -16.82
N VAL A 131 10.90 7.36 -16.77
CA VAL A 131 10.67 6.00 -17.27
C VAL A 131 10.90 5.93 -18.79
N PRO A 132 10.27 6.78 -19.63
CA PRO A 132 10.54 6.79 -21.06
C PRO A 132 12.00 7.11 -21.37
N GLY A 133 12.58 8.10 -20.67
CA GLY A 133 13.98 8.47 -20.81
C GLY A 133 14.92 7.30 -20.50
N ALA A 134 14.72 6.60 -19.38
CA ALA A 134 15.54 5.47 -18.97
C ALA A 134 15.45 4.28 -19.94
N THR A 135 14.30 4.08 -20.59
CA THR A 135 14.14 3.03 -21.60
C THR A 135 14.77 3.42 -22.95
N VAL A 136 14.63 4.68 -23.36
CA VAL A 136 15.09 5.18 -24.67
C VAL A 136 16.58 5.50 -24.71
N LEU A 137 17.13 6.04 -23.61
CA LEU A 137 18.50 6.56 -23.57
C LEU A 137 19.58 5.49 -23.87
N PRO A 138 19.51 4.24 -23.34
CA PRO A 138 20.43 3.18 -23.73
C PRO A 138 20.37 2.87 -25.24
N SER A 139 19.17 2.89 -25.82
CA SER A 139 18.97 2.66 -27.25
C SER A 139 19.56 3.80 -28.10
N MET A 140 19.42 5.05 -27.65
CA MET A 140 20.01 6.21 -28.33
C MET A 140 21.54 6.26 -28.23
N VAL A 141 22.12 5.94 -27.06
CA VAL A 141 23.57 5.87 -26.89
C VAL A 141 24.15 4.81 -27.82
N ALA A 142 23.51 3.65 -27.92
CA ALA A 142 23.93 2.61 -28.84
C ALA A 142 23.80 3.04 -30.30
N ALA A 143 22.68 3.66 -30.70
CA ALA A 143 22.52 4.22 -32.03
C ALA A 143 23.67 5.17 -32.38
N GLY A 144 24.07 6.05 -31.46
CA GLY A 144 25.21 6.94 -31.64
C GLY A 144 26.54 6.21 -31.83
N ILE A 145 26.83 5.17 -31.04
CA ILE A 145 28.04 4.34 -31.19
C ILE A 145 28.08 3.65 -32.56
N TYR A 146 26.93 3.27 -33.10
CA TYR A 146 26.82 2.65 -34.43
C TYR A 146 26.69 3.65 -35.58
N GLY A 147 26.76 4.96 -35.32
CA GLY A 147 26.62 6.00 -36.35
C GLY A 147 25.20 6.14 -36.90
N TRP A 148 24.19 5.66 -36.16
CA TRP A 148 22.79 5.78 -36.50
C TRP A 148 22.26 7.12 -35.99
N GLY A 149 21.59 7.85 -36.88
CA GLY A 149 20.84 9.04 -36.51
C GLY A 149 19.51 8.68 -35.83
N PRO A 150 18.83 9.63 -35.17
CA PRO A 150 17.53 9.42 -34.55
C PRO A 150 16.48 8.90 -35.54
N MET A 151 16.53 9.38 -36.79
CA MET A 151 15.63 8.94 -37.85
C MET A 151 15.88 7.49 -38.27
N ASP A 152 17.13 7.03 -38.27
CA ASP A 152 17.46 5.64 -38.60
C ASP A 152 16.87 4.68 -37.56
N VAL A 153 16.86 5.09 -36.27
CA VAL A 153 16.23 4.34 -35.18
C VAL A 153 14.71 4.27 -35.37
N VAL A 154 14.05 5.40 -35.70
CA VAL A 154 12.60 5.42 -35.94
C VAL A 154 12.21 4.54 -37.13
N VAL A 155 12.98 4.60 -38.22
CA VAL A 155 12.75 3.75 -39.40
C VAL A 155 12.96 2.27 -39.05
N SER A 156 13.98 1.94 -38.25
CA SER A 156 14.20 0.56 -37.80
C SER A 156 13.08 0.02 -36.89
N LEU A 157 12.42 0.90 -36.10
CA LEU A 157 11.26 0.55 -35.27
C LEU A 157 10.04 0.17 -36.11
N LEU A 158 9.86 0.77 -37.28
CA LEU A 158 8.80 0.39 -38.23
C LEU A 158 9.03 -1.00 -38.86
N GLU A 159 10.27 -1.50 -38.84
CA GLU A 159 10.64 -2.84 -39.32
C GLU A 159 10.52 -3.94 -38.25
N VAL A 160 10.13 -3.58 -37.02
CA VAL A 160 9.94 -4.51 -35.90
C VAL A 160 9.01 -5.70 -36.22
N PRO A 161 7.87 -5.54 -36.93
CA PRO A 161 6.99 -6.67 -37.25
C PRO A 161 7.66 -7.76 -38.10
N TRP A 162 8.75 -7.41 -38.78
CA TRP A 162 9.47 -8.26 -39.71
C TRP A 162 10.79 -8.78 -39.12
N LEU A 163 10.99 -8.64 -37.81
CA LEU A 163 12.13 -9.19 -37.09
C LEU A 163 11.94 -10.69 -36.82
N PRO A 164 13.03 -11.46 -36.64
CA PRO A 164 12.92 -12.83 -36.16
C PRO A 164 12.14 -12.88 -34.84
N LEU A 165 11.38 -13.96 -34.63
CA LEU A 165 10.49 -14.14 -33.47
C LEU A 165 11.17 -13.86 -32.11
N VAL A 166 12.46 -14.20 -31.99
CA VAL A 166 13.23 -14.06 -30.74
C VAL A 166 13.48 -12.59 -30.36
N PRO A 167 14.14 -11.74 -31.19
CA PRO A 167 14.32 -10.33 -30.87
C PRO A 167 13.00 -9.56 -30.79
N LEU A 168 11.98 -9.96 -31.56
CA LEU A 168 10.62 -9.41 -31.41
C LEU A 168 10.05 -9.72 -30.02
N GLY A 169 10.15 -10.97 -29.55
CA GLY A 169 9.70 -11.37 -28.22
C GLY A 169 10.40 -10.61 -27.11
N VAL A 170 11.72 -10.41 -27.21
CA VAL A 170 12.49 -9.61 -26.23
C VAL A 170 12.07 -8.14 -26.26
N ALA A 171 11.86 -7.56 -27.44
CA ALA A 171 11.41 -6.18 -27.56
C ALA A 171 10.01 -5.98 -26.94
N VAL A 172 9.08 -6.89 -27.22
CA VAL A 172 7.73 -6.87 -26.63
C VAL A 172 7.79 -7.05 -25.11
N ALA A 173 8.58 -8.00 -24.62
CA ALA A 173 8.75 -8.23 -23.18
C ALA A 173 9.37 -7.02 -22.47
N ALA A 174 10.35 -6.35 -23.08
CA ALA A 174 10.96 -5.16 -22.53
C ALA A 174 10.00 -3.95 -22.54
N LEU A 175 9.21 -3.76 -23.60
CA LEU A 175 8.18 -2.73 -23.65
C LEU A 175 7.06 -2.99 -22.62
N ALA A 176 6.62 -4.24 -22.48
CA ALA A 176 5.66 -4.65 -21.45
C ALA A 176 6.23 -4.43 -20.05
N GLY A 177 7.50 -4.77 -19.83
CA GLY A 177 8.23 -4.50 -18.58
C GLY A 177 8.32 -3.01 -18.27
N ALA A 178 8.66 -2.17 -19.25
CA ALA A 178 8.68 -0.72 -19.11
C ALA A 178 7.27 -0.16 -18.81
N GLY A 179 6.22 -0.69 -19.45
CA GLY A 179 4.83 -0.36 -19.16
C GLY A 179 4.42 -0.73 -17.74
N LEU A 180 4.83 -1.91 -17.25
CA LEU A 180 4.62 -2.35 -15.88
C LEU A 180 5.37 -1.46 -14.88
N CYS A 181 6.61 -1.07 -15.19
CA CYS A 181 7.37 -0.11 -14.38
C CYS A 181 6.67 1.26 -14.32
N GLY A 182 6.14 1.76 -15.43
CA GLY A 182 5.33 2.99 -15.46
C GLY A 182 4.06 2.86 -14.60
N PHE A 183 3.36 1.72 -14.69
CA PHE A 183 2.20 1.44 -13.84
C PHE A 183 2.57 1.41 -12.35
N LEU A 184 3.66 0.74 -11.97
CA LEU A 184 4.13 0.69 -10.58
C LEU A 184 4.56 2.07 -10.07
N ALA A 185 5.20 2.89 -10.92
CA ALA A 185 5.53 4.28 -10.59
C ALA A 185 4.27 5.12 -10.30
N SER A 186 3.19 4.91 -11.06
CA SER A 186 1.91 5.60 -10.84
C SER A 186 1.26 5.26 -9.49
N LYS A 187 1.59 4.08 -8.93
CA LYS A 187 1.05 3.58 -7.66
C LYS A 187 1.97 3.81 -6.46
N ALA A 188 3.15 4.39 -6.65
CA ALA A 188 4.12 4.57 -5.57
C ALA A 188 3.60 5.53 -4.48
N ALA A 189 3.47 5.05 -3.25
CA ALA A 189 2.99 5.84 -2.10
C ALA A 189 4.04 6.82 -1.55
N HIS A 190 5.33 6.59 -1.85
CA HIS A 190 6.44 7.39 -1.34
C HIS A 190 7.48 7.65 -2.43
N PRO A 191 8.17 8.81 -2.39
CA PRO A 191 9.17 9.17 -3.40
C PRO A 191 10.34 8.19 -3.45
N ALA A 192 10.75 7.65 -2.31
CA ALA A 192 11.83 6.66 -2.25
C ALA A 192 11.53 5.38 -3.07
N LYS A 193 10.26 5.00 -3.21
CA LYS A 193 9.84 3.83 -4.00
C LYS A 193 9.76 4.11 -5.50
N LEU A 194 9.92 5.37 -5.95
CA LEU A 194 9.95 5.71 -7.37
C LEU A 194 11.24 5.24 -8.06
N TRP A 195 12.31 4.94 -7.31
CA TRP A 195 13.58 4.52 -7.90
C TRP A 195 13.57 3.08 -8.44
N GLU A 196 12.81 2.20 -7.81
CA GLU A 196 12.65 0.79 -8.24
C GLU A 196 12.11 0.67 -9.69
N PRO A 197 11.00 1.34 -10.07
CA PRO A 197 10.52 1.29 -11.46
C PRO A 197 11.45 2.00 -12.43
N VAL A 198 12.19 3.03 -12.02
CA VAL A 198 13.19 3.68 -12.87
C VAL A 198 14.34 2.72 -13.17
N ALA A 199 14.86 2.01 -12.17
CA ALA A 199 15.87 0.97 -12.35
C ALA A 199 15.37 -0.17 -13.23
N GLY A 200 14.13 -0.61 -13.04
CA GLY A 200 13.49 -1.62 -13.91
C GLY A 200 13.36 -1.16 -15.37
N ALA A 201 12.93 0.09 -15.60
CA ALA A 201 12.84 0.68 -16.93
C ALA A 201 14.20 0.82 -17.63
N PHE A 202 15.25 1.12 -16.85
CA PHE A 202 16.62 1.15 -17.35
C PHE A 202 17.11 -0.25 -17.76
N LEU A 203 16.86 -1.27 -16.94
CA LEU A 203 17.17 -2.67 -17.28
C LEU A 203 16.41 -3.13 -18.53
N ALA A 204 15.14 -2.74 -18.68
CA ALA A 204 14.37 -2.99 -19.89
C ALA A 204 15.00 -2.32 -21.12
N GLY A 205 15.49 -1.08 -20.99
CA GLY A 205 16.27 -0.39 -22.01
C GLY A 205 17.57 -1.11 -22.38
N LEU A 206 18.28 -1.66 -21.40
CA LEU A 206 19.47 -2.48 -21.63
C LEU A 206 19.15 -3.82 -22.31
N MET A 207 18.01 -4.44 -22.00
CA MET A 207 17.54 -5.64 -22.68
C MET A 207 17.16 -5.35 -24.14
N LEU A 208 16.50 -4.23 -24.41
CA LEU A 208 16.23 -3.75 -25.77
C LEU A 208 17.53 -3.53 -26.55
N LEU A 209 18.54 -2.97 -25.90
CA LEU A 209 19.87 -2.82 -26.48
C LEU A 209 20.53 -4.19 -26.78
N GLY A 210 20.44 -5.15 -25.86
CA GLY A 210 20.93 -6.51 -26.10
C GLY A 210 20.24 -7.16 -27.30
N ALA A 211 18.91 -7.02 -27.39
CA ALA A 211 18.12 -7.50 -28.50
C ALA A 211 18.51 -6.81 -29.82
N SER A 212 18.69 -5.48 -29.82
CA SER A 212 19.06 -4.74 -31.03
C SER A 212 20.43 -5.13 -31.54
N ARG A 213 21.37 -5.48 -30.65
CA ARG A 213 22.71 -5.95 -31.01
C ARG A 213 22.71 -7.31 -31.72
N SER A 214 21.67 -8.12 -31.49
CA SER A 214 21.47 -9.40 -32.19
C SER A 214 20.75 -9.26 -33.54
N LEU A 215 20.26 -8.06 -33.86
CA LEU A 215 19.64 -7.82 -35.15
C LEU A 215 20.74 -7.68 -36.22
N PRO A 216 20.64 -8.40 -37.34
CA PRO A 216 21.59 -8.27 -38.44
C PRO A 216 21.30 -7.01 -39.27
N LEU A 217 21.07 -5.87 -38.61
CA LEU A 217 20.77 -4.57 -39.20
C LEU A 217 22.04 -3.72 -39.20
N TYR A 218 22.38 -3.18 -40.35
CA TYR A 218 23.57 -2.36 -40.51
C TYR A 218 23.25 -1.14 -41.36
N ARG A 219 23.98 -0.05 -41.12
CA ARG A 219 23.97 1.12 -42.00
C ARG A 219 25.17 1.01 -42.92
N ALA A 220 24.96 1.06 -44.22
CA ALA A 220 26.05 0.97 -45.17
C ALA A 220 26.93 2.23 -45.10
N ALA A 221 28.23 2.02 -44.86
CA ALA A 221 29.25 3.07 -44.80
C ALA A 221 29.38 3.83 -46.14
N ALA A 222 29.93 5.04 -46.08
CA ALA A 222 30.06 5.94 -47.24
C ALA A 222 30.85 5.33 -48.43
N GLY A 223 31.73 4.36 -48.16
CA GLY A 223 32.52 3.65 -49.18
C GLY A 223 31.90 2.35 -49.70
N ALA A 224 30.74 1.93 -49.21
CA ALA A 224 30.09 0.70 -49.66
C ALA A 224 29.49 0.90 -51.06
N VAL A 225 29.83 0.02 -52.00
CA VAL A 225 29.32 0.02 -53.37
C VAL A 225 28.71 -1.35 -53.65
N ALA A 226 27.53 -1.38 -54.28
CA ALA A 226 26.89 -2.63 -54.67
C ALA A 226 27.61 -3.28 -55.85
N SER A 227 27.28 -4.54 -56.15
CA SER A 227 27.85 -5.28 -57.28
C SER A 227 27.61 -4.65 -58.65
N ASP A 228 26.64 -3.74 -58.75
CA ASP A 228 26.31 -2.97 -59.95
C ASP A 228 26.99 -1.58 -60.01
N GLY A 229 27.88 -1.27 -59.06
CA GLY A 229 28.63 -0.01 -59.02
C GLY A 229 27.89 1.17 -58.37
N ARG A 230 26.65 0.99 -57.90
CA ARG A 230 25.91 2.08 -57.22
C ARG A 230 26.31 2.22 -55.75
N PRO A 231 26.40 3.45 -55.21
CA PRO A 231 26.75 3.68 -53.81
C PRO A 231 25.63 3.22 -52.88
N LEU A 232 25.99 2.38 -51.90
CA LEU A 232 25.12 1.90 -50.84
C LEU A 232 25.04 2.86 -49.64
N ALA A 233 25.94 3.85 -49.58
CA ALA A 233 26.07 4.83 -48.52
C ALA A 233 24.72 5.34 -47.98
N GLY A 234 24.51 5.21 -46.68
CA GLY A 234 23.30 5.69 -46.00
C GLY A 234 22.10 4.74 -46.05
N SER A 235 22.17 3.63 -46.79
CA SER A 235 21.11 2.61 -46.79
C SER A 235 21.13 1.77 -45.52
N VAL A 236 19.95 1.44 -44.98
CA VAL A 236 19.82 0.46 -43.88
C VAL A 236 19.56 -0.91 -44.50
N VAL A 237 20.40 -1.88 -44.15
CA VAL A 237 20.48 -3.19 -44.80
C VAL A 237 20.44 -4.31 -43.77
N ARG A 238 19.75 -5.38 -44.12
CA ARG A 238 19.72 -6.63 -43.35
C ARG A 238 20.65 -7.65 -44.00
N LEU A 239 21.50 -8.30 -43.21
CA LEU A 239 22.41 -9.32 -43.68
C LEU A 239 21.84 -10.73 -43.43
N HIS A 240 21.81 -11.53 -44.49
CA HIS A 240 21.48 -12.94 -44.47
C HIS A 240 22.72 -13.74 -44.89
N PRO A 241 23.33 -14.52 -43.98
CA PRO A 241 24.44 -15.39 -44.34
C PRO A 241 23.97 -16.46 -45.34
N ILE A 242 24.72 -16.65 -46.41
CA ILE A 242 24.47 -17.69 -47.42
C ILE A 242 25.77 -18.48 -47.66
N PRO A 243 25.70 -19.73 -48.14
CA PRO A 243 26.89 -20.47 -48.53
C PRO A 243 27.69 -19.68 -49.58
N GLY A 244 28.93 -19.28 -49.24
CA GLY A 244 29.82 -18.54 -50.14
C GLY A 244 29.63 -17.02 -50.19
N GLY A 245 28.87 -16.41 -49.27
CA GLY A 245 28.76 -14.95 -49.20
C GLY A 245 27.68 -14.43 -48.25
N VAL A 246 27.25 -13.19 -48.47
CA VAL A 246 26.15 -12.57 -47.72
C VAL A 246 25.14 -11.98 -48.69
N ARG A 247 23.87 -12.35 -48.51
CA ARG A 247 22.73 -11.69 -49.15
C ARG A 247 22.33 -10.51 -48.29
N MET A 248 22.20 -9.35 -48.91
CA MET A 248 21.73 -8.12 -48.29
C MET A 248 20.32 -7.82 -48.76
N GLU A 249 19.45 -7.46 -47.83
CA GLU A 249 18.13 -6.92 -48.12
C GLU A 249 18.10 -5.45 -47.71
N VAL A 250 17.75 -4.57 -48.64
CA VAL A 250 17.63 -3.14 -48.36
C VAL A 250 16.31 -2.89 -47.62
N LEU A 251 16.41 -2.42 -46.38
CA LEU A 251 15.25 -2.08 -45.55
C LEU A 251 14.88 -0.60 -45.68
N ALA A 252 15.88 0.28 -45.76
CA ALA A 252 15.69 1.68 -46.06
C ALA A 252 16.66 2.10 -47.17
N GLY A 253 16.09 2.57 -48.28
CA GLY A 253 16.83 2.99 -49.47
C GLY A 253 17.39 4.41 -49.36
N ASN A 254 18.44 4.69 -50.14
CA ASN A 254 19.10 6.00 -50.24
C ASN A 254 18.76 6.75 -51.56
N GLY A 255 17.64 6.40 -52.19
CA GLY A 255 17.23 6.91 -53.51
C GLY A 255 17.80 6.12 -54.70
N ALA A 256 18.99 5.52 -54.56
CA ALA A 256 19.56 4.62 -55.57
C ALA A 256 19.00 3.19 -55.44
N PHE A 257 18.69 2.75 -54.22
CA PHE A 257 18.05 1.46 -53.92
C PHE A 257 16.67 1.67 -53.31
N ARG A 258 15.76 0.75 -53.58
CA ARG A 258 14.41 0.71 -53.00
C ARG A 258 14.36 -0.34 -51.90
N ARG A 259 13.39 -0.17 -50.99
CA ARG A 259 13.09 -1.18 -49.97
C ARG A 259 12.72 -2.51 -50.65
N GLY A 260 13.27 -3.61 -50.15
CA GLY A 260 13.09 -4.96 -50.68
C GLY A 260 14.11 -5.33 -51.76
N ASP A 261 14.98 -4.41 -52.19
CA ASP A 261 16.07 -4.75 -53.11
C ASP A 261 17.00 -5.77 -52.44
N ALA A 262 17.24 -6.89 -53.13
CA ALA A 262 18.15 -7.93 -52.68
C ALA A 262 19.48 -7.84 -53.44
N LEU A 263 20.56 -7.63 -52.70
CA LEU A 263 21.92 -7.54 -53.24
C LEU A 263 22.74 -8.72 -52.72
N VAL A 264 23.72 -9.17 -53.49
CA VAL A 264 24.63 -10.23 -53.05
C VAL A 264 26.03 -9.64 -53.00
N LEU A 265 26.61 -9.58 -51.81
CA LEU A 265 28.03 -9.28 -51.69
C LEU A 265 28.84 -10.56 -51.79
N ARG A 266 29.75 -10.58 -52.77
CA ARG A 266 30.82 -11.57 -52.92
C ARG A 266 32.12 -10.87 -52.58
N ASP A 267 32.45 -10.82 -51.28
CA ASP A 267 33.71 -10.25 -50.83
C ASP A 267 34.23 -11.00 -49.60
N ALA A 268 35.54 -10.91 -49.34
CA ALA A 268 36.24 -11.72 -48.33
C ALA A 268 35.85 -11.39 -46.88
N ASP A 269 35.31 -10.18 -46.63
CA ASP A 269 34.82 -9.77 -45.31
C ASP A 269 33.67 -8.72 -45.41
N PRO A 270 32.43 -9.15 -45.65
CA PRO A 270 31.28 -8.26 -45.89
C PRO A 270 30.93 -7.38 -44.68
N LEU A 271 31.37 -7.74 -43.47
CA LEU A 271 31.14 -6.93 -42.27
C LEU A 271 32.05 -5.70 -42.23
N ARG A 272 33.25 -5.77 -42.83
CA ARG A 272 34.22 -4.68 -42.89
C ARG A 272 33.80 -3.57 -43.84
N ALA A 273 33.22 -3.94 -44.97
CA ALA A 273 32.71 -2.99 -45.98
C ALA A 273 31.49 -2.18 -45.49
N ILE A 274 30.72 -2.75 -44.56
CA ILE A 274 29.46 -2.15 -44.09
C ILE A 274 29.65 -1.37 -42.78
N ARG A 275 30.59 -1.77 -41.91
CA ARG A 275 30.81 -1.08 -40.62
C ARG A 275 31.57 0.24 -40.71
N GLY A 276 32.45 0.42 -41.70
CA GLY A 276 33.37 1.57 -41.73
C GLY A 276 34.44 1.49 -40.65
#